data_AF-A0A357ZBW6-F1
#
_entry.id   AF-A0A357ZBW6-F1
#
_cell.length_a   1.000
_cell.length_b   1.000
_cell.length_c   1.000
_cell.angle_alpha   90.00
_cell.angle_beta   90.00
_cell.angle_gamma   90.00
#
_symmetry.space_group_name_H-M   'P 1'
#
loop_
_entity.id
_entity.type
_entity.pdbx_description
1 polymer ?
#
loop_
_entity_poly.entity_id
_entity_poly.type
_entity_poly.pdbx_seq_one_letter_code
_entity_poly.pdbx_strand_id
1 'polypeptide(L)'
;MRTEVHDAYKDATDTELALRSAALQGYDSIFATNVLGGRLDHEVAALGCLAEKAKSAKQVIIAEEDELCIILDAGKSGRSLNFDFSKEVPSYISLVPWAGNAEVSIHGVEWELDRATLSPASSLGISNEPRKAEMDITVHKGTVLVMLQG
;
A
#
# COMPACT_ATOMS: atom_id res chain seq x y z
N MET A 1 13.16 -25.94 1.02
CA MET A 1 11.80 -25.38 0.95
C MET A 1 11.02 -25.97 2.12
N ARG A 2 10.47 -25.14 3.01
CA ARG A 2 9.63 -25.59 4.13
C ARG A 2 8.18 -25.42 3.69
N THR A 3 7.39 -26.48 3.82
CA THR A 3 5.97 -26.47 3.47
C THR A 3 5.16 -26.56 4.76
N GLU A 4 4.20 -25.65 4.93
CA GLU A 4 3.23 -25.69 6.03
C GLU A 4 1.86 -25.93 5.41
N VAL A 5 1.16 -26.97 5.87
CA VAL A 5 -0.19 -27.32 5.42
C VAL A 5 -1.13 -27.01 6.58
N HIS A 6 -2.16 -26.23 6.32
CA HIS A 6 -3.15 -25.79 7.31
C HIS A 6 -4.54 -26.34 6.95
N ASP A 7 -5.38 -26.58 7.96
CA ASP A 7 -6.75 -27.10 7.78
C ASP A 7 -7.65 -26.12 7.00
N ALA A 8 -8.63 -26.60 6.24
CA ALA A 8 -9.60 -25.75 5.56
C ALA A 8 -10.56 -25.01 6.53
N TYR A 9 -10.80 -25.56 7.73
CA TYR A 9 -11.70 -25.01 8.75
C TYR A 9 -11.01 -24.12 9.80
N LYS A 10 -9.83 -23.58 9.47
CA LYS A 10 -9.09 -22.67 10.34
C LYS A 10 -9.72 -21.27 10.37
N ASP A 11 -9.53 -20.55 11.47
CA ASP A 11 -10.13 -19.22 11.71
C ASP A 11 -9.38 -18.05 11.00
N ALA A 12 -8.42 -18.34 10.12
CA ALA A 12 -7.59 -17.34 9.46
C ALA A 12 -7.44 -17.62 7.96
N THR A 13 -7.39 -16.58 7.14
CA THR A 13 -7.17 -16.74 5.69
C THR A 13 -5.77 -17.29 5.40
N ASP A 14 -5.59 -17.93 4.24
CA ASP A 14 -4.27 -18.37 3.78
C ASP A 14 -3.25 -17.22 3.75
N THR A 15 -3.68 -16.04 3.27
CA THR A 15 -2.86 -14.83 3.23
C THR A 15 -2.43 -14.38 4.62
N GLU A 16 -3.35 -14.36 5.58
CA GLU A 16 -3.04 -13.99 6.96
C GLU A 16 -2.01 -14.94 7.59
N LEU A 17 -2.13 -16.24 7.34
CA LEU A 17 -1.19 -17.24 7.86
C LEU A 17 0.18 -17.14 7.21
N ALA A 18 0.23 -16.89 5.89
CA ALA A 18 1.47 -16.64 5.18
C ALA A 18 2.18 -15.41 5.75
N LEU A 19 1.45 -14.32 6.02
CA LEU A 19 2.00 -13.10 6.62
C LEU A 19 2.48 -13.33 8.06
N ARG A 20 1.74 -14.07 8.88
CA ARG A 20 2.17 -14.45 10.24
C ARG A 20 3.47 -15.27 10.18
N SER A 21 3.57 -16.23 9.27
CA SER A 21 4.77 -17.06 9.09
C SER A 21 5.97 -16.24 8.62
N ALA A 22 5.76 -15.31 7.67
CA ALA A 22 6.80 -14.39 7.21
C ALA A 22 7.26 -13.43 8.33
N ALA A 23 6.33 -12.93 9.15
CA ALA A 23 6.65 -12.05 10.28
C ALA A 23 7.54 -12.73 11.32
N LEU A 24 7.33 -14.03 11.60
CA LEU A 24 8.16 -14.81 12.53
C LEU A 24 9.61 -14.97 12.05
N GLN A 25 9.85 -14.86 10.74
CA GLN A 25 11.19 -14.97 10.15
C GLN A 25 11.95 -13.64 10.14
N GLY A 26 11.33 -12.54 10.58
CA GLY A 26 11.98 -11.24 10.69
C GLY A 26 12.21 -10.52 9.36
N TYR A 27 11.42 -10.82 8.32
CA TYR A 27 11.52 -10.09 7.05
C TYR A 27 11.06 -8.64 7.21
N ASP A 28 11.89 -7.72 6.70
CA ASP A 28 11.65 -6.28 6.72
C ASP A 28 10.87 -5.78 5.50
N SER A 29 10.79 -6.58 4.43
CA SER A 29 10.06 -6.24 3.21
C SER A 29 9.15 -7.38 2.80
N ILE A 30 7.95 -7.04 2.33
CA ILE A 30 6.94 -7.98 1.86
C ILE A 30 6.56 -7.59 0.44
N PHE A 31 6.62 -8.58 -0.45
CA PHE A 31 6.13 -8.48 -1.81
C PHE A 31 5.05 -9.55 -1.97
N ALA A 32 3.83 -9.13 -2.30
CA ALA A 32 2.67 -9.99 -2.45
C ALA A 32 2.07 -9.85 -3.85
N THR A 33 1.49 -10.93 -4.36
CA THR A 33 0.83 -10.99 -5.67
C THR A 33 -0.45 -11.83 -5.54
N ASN A 34 -1.39 -11.71 -6.47
CA ASN A 34 -2.71 -12.36 -6.38
C ASN A 34 -3.45 -12.05 -5.06
N VAL A 35 -3.28 -10.82 -4.58
CA VAL A 35 -4.00 -10.30 -3.41
C VAL A 35 -5.29 -9.61 -3.85
N LEU A 36 -5.29 -9.00 -5.04
CA LEU A 36 -6.40 -8.23 -5.61
C LEU A 36 -7.04 -8.95 -6.81
N GLY A 37 -8.25 -8.53 -7.21
CA GLY A 37 -8.93 -8.99 -8.43
C GLY A 37 -9.83 -10.24 -8.27
N GLY A 38 -10.10 -10.65 -7.05
CA GLY A 38 -10.92 -11.82 -6.71
C GLY A 38 -12.18 -11.46 -5.93
N ARG A 39 -12.32 -12.05 -4.74
CA ARG A 39 -13.45 -11.74 -3.86
C ARG A 39 -13.11 -10.55 -2.98
N LEU A 40 -13.96 -9.53 -3.02
CA LEU A 40 -13.78 -8.27 -2.28
C LEU A 40 -13.55 -8.46 -0.77
N ASP A 41 -14.24 -9.41 -0.14
CA ASP A 41 -14.05 -9.70 1.29
C ASP A 41 -12.64 -10.20 1.61
N HIS A 42 -12.08 -11.05 0.75
CA HIS A 42 -10.70 -11.53 0.88
C HIS A 42 -9.68 -10.41 0.65
N GLU A 43 -9.92 -9.56 -0.36
CA GLU A 43 -9.05 -8.43 -0.69
C GLU A 43 -8.95 -7.44 0.47
N VAL A 44 -10.10 -7.02 1.01
CA VAL A 44 -10.18 -6.08 2.14
C VAL A 44 -9.50 -6.67 3.38
N ALA A 45 -9.72 -7.96 3.66
CA ALA A 45 -9.07 -8.65 4.78
C ALA A 45 -7.54 -8.71 4.60
N ALA A 46 -7.07 -9.04 3.40
CA ALA A 46 -5.65 -9.11 3.08
C ALA A 46 -4.98 -7.73 3.18
N LEU A 47 -5.60 -6.68 2.63
CA LEU A 47 -5.14 -5.30 2.78
C LEU A 47 -5.02 -4.89 4.24
N GLY A 48 -6.00 -5.27 5.08
CA GLY A 48 -5.93 -5.04 6.52
C GLY A 48 -4.73 -5.71 7.20
N CYS A 49 -4.47 -6.97 6.87
CA CYS A 49 -3.32 -7.71 7.42
C CYS A 49 -1.99 -7.11 6.97
N LEU A 50 -1.88 -6.74 5.69
CA LEU A 50 -0.70 -6.13 5.09
C LEU A 50 -0.44 -4.73 5.67
N ALA A 51 -1.49 -3.92 5.87
CA ALA A 51 -1.39 -2.60 6.47
C ALA A 51 -0.96 -2.66 7.94
N GLU A 52 -1.47 -3.61 8.71
CA GLU A 52 -0.98 -3.84 10.07
C GLU A 52 0.52 -4.18 10.06
N LYS A 53 0.94 -5.01 9.10
CA LYS A 53 2.34 -5.38 8.98
C LYS A 53 3.23 -4.20 8.56
N ALA A 54 2.73 -3.28 7.74
CA ALA A 54 3.45 -2.07 7.30
C ALA A 54 3.85 -1.14 8.46
N LYS A 55 3.20 -1.23 9.64
CA LYS A 55 3.60 -0.49 10.85
C LYS A 55 4.96 -0.92 11.40
N SER A 56 5.40 -2.14 11.09
CA SER A 56 6.69 -2.70 11.57
C SER A 56 7.64 -3.06 10.44
N ALA A 57 7.13 -3.35 9.24
CA ALA A 57 7.92 -3.61 8.05
C ALA A 57 8.49 -2.31 7.46
N LYS A 58 9.65 -2.41 6.82
CA LYS A 58 10.19 -1.32 6.00
C LYS A 58 9.38 -1.14 4.73
N GLN A 59 8.84 -2.20 4.12
CA GLN A 59 8.13 -2.06 2.85
C GLN A 59 7.09 -3.16 2.68
N VAL A 60 5.90 -2.80 2.22
CA VAL A 60 4.85 -3.76 1.84
C VAL A 60 4.35 -3.34 0.47
N ILE A 61 4.56 -4.21 -0.52
CA ILE A 61 4.17 -4.02 -1.91
C ILE A 61 3.26 -5.16 -2.31
N ILE A 62 2.16 -4.80 -2.97
CA ILE A 62 1.28 -5.70 -3.70
C ILE A 62 1.48 -5.37 -5.18
N ALA A 63 1.81 -6.38 -5.98
CA ALA A 63 1.97 -6.22 -7.42
C ALA A 63 1.03 -7.19 -8.13
N GLU A 64 0.21 -6.63 -9.01
CA GLU A 64 -0.62 -7.36 -9.97
C GLU A 64 -0.18 -6.99 -11.39
N GLU A 65 -0.91 -7.46 -12.41
CA GLU A 65 -0.53 -7.27 -13.81
C GLU A 65 -0.45 -5.78 -14.21
N ASP A 66 -1.49 -4.99 -13.88
CA ASP A 66 -1.61 -3.56 -14.25
C ASP A 66 -1.72 -2.63 -13.03
N GLU A 67 -1.39 -3.13 -11.83
CA GLU A 67 -1.54 -2.38 -10.58
C GLU A 67 -0.43 -2.67 -9.57
N LEU A 68 0.09 -1.60 -8.98
CA LEU A 68 1.01 -1.66 -7.84
C LEU A 68 0.42 -0.92 -6.66
N CYS A 69 0.27 -1.60 -5.52
CA CYS A 69 -0.15 -0.97 -4.27
C CYS A 69 1.00 -1.04 -3.25
N ILE A 70 1.47 0.12 -2.82
CA ILE A 70 2.50 0.25 -1.78
C ILE A 70 1.84 0.75 -0.50
N ILE A 71 1.96 -0.02 0.58
CA ILE A 71 1.40 0.38 1.88
C ILE A 71 2.47 1.08 2.70
N LEU A 72 2.19 2.33 3.05
CA LEU A 72 3.09 3.19 3.82
C LEU A 72 2.44 3.59 5.14
N ASP A 73 3.07 3.20 6.24
CA ASP A 73 2.80 3.80 7.53
C ASP A 73 3.79 4.93 7.81
N ALA A 74 3.29 6.05 8.35
CA ALA A 74 4.11 7.21 8.69
C ALA A 74 5.14 6.91 9.80
N GLY A 75 4.87 5.93 10.68
CA GLY A 75 5.65 5.71 11.88
C GLY A 75 5.74 6.98 12.74
N LYS A 76 6.89 7.17 13.40
CA LYS A 76 7.12 8.31 14.31
C LYS A 76 7.58 9.59 13.61
N SER A 77 8.21 9.48 12.45
CA SER A 77 8.92 10.58 11.77
C SER A 77 8.34 10.96 10.42
N GLY A 78 7.23 10.34 10.02
CA GLY A 78 6.78 10.36 8.64
C GLY A 78 7.61 9.44 7.75
N ARG A 79 7.11 9.20 6.54
CA ARG A 79 7.75 8.34 5.56
C ARG A 79 7.58 8.88 4.15
N SER A 80 8.65 8.85 3.36
CA SER A 80 8.64 9.33 1.98
C SER A 80 8.97 8.23 0.98
N LEU A 81 8.40 8.35 -0.21
CA LEU A 81 8.76 7.60 -1.42
C LEU A 81 9.05 8.59 -2.53
N ASN A 82 10.11 8.33 -3.28
CA ASN A 82 10.44 9.08 -4.47
C ASN A 82 10.47 8.10 -5.64
N PHE A 83 9.78 8.44 -6.71
CA PHE A 83 9.72 7.66 -7.94
C PHE A 83 10.44 8.39 -9.06
N ASP A 84 11.13 7.62 -9.90
CA ASP A 84 11.66 8.06 -11.19
C ASP A 84 11.02 7.19 -12.27
N PHE A 85 10.04 7.78 -12.96
CA PHE A 85 9.29 7.19 -14.06
C PHE A 85 9.86 7.58 -15.43
N SER A 86 11.17 7.80 -15.54
CA SER A 86 11.84 8.12 -16.82
C SER A 86 11.65 7.08 -17.93
N LYS A 87 11.17 5.87 -17.62
CA LYS A 87 10.89 4.81 -18.59
C LYS A 87 9.40 4.63 -18.86
N GLU A 88 8.61 4.54 -17.78
CA GLU A 88 7.20 4.19 -17.82
C GLU A 88 6.49 4.91 -16.68
N VAL A 89 5.50 5.73 -17.05
CA VAL A 89 4.75 6.57 -16.14
C VAL A 89 3.38 5.92 -15.95
N PRO A 90 2.92 5.69 -14.70
CA PRO A 90 1.59 5.15 -14.48
C PRO A 90 0.55 6.13 -15.03
N SER A 91 -0.55 5.58 -15.55
CA SER A 91 -1.70 6.36 -15.99
C SER A 91 -2.31 7.16 -14.84
N TYR A 92 -2.42 6.54 -13.67
CA TYR A 92 -2.96 7.17 -12.47
C TYR A 92 -2.19 6.81 -11.21
N ILE A 93 -2.24 7.73 -10.25
CA ILE A 93 -1.87 7.48 -8.86
C ILE A 93 -3.01 7.85 -7.91
N SER A 94 -3.29 6.96 -6.96
CA SER A 94 -4.24 7.20 -5.89
C SER A 94 -3.58 7.06 -4.52
N LEU A 95 -3.93 7.96 -3.60
CA LEU A 95 -3.57 7.91 -2.18
C LEU A 95 -4.83 7.62 -1.37
N VAL A 96 -4.93 6.41 -0.83
CA VAL A 96 -6.11 5.99 -0.04
C VAL A 96 -5.72 5.90 1.43
N PRO A 97 -6.31 6.71 2.33
CA PRO A 97 -6.05 6.58 3.75
C PRO A 97 -6.64 5.28 4.30
N TRP A 98 -5.86 4.55 5.10
CA TRP A 98 -6.27 3.26 5.67
C TRP A 98 -6.50 3.34 7.19
N ALA A 99 -7.60 2.73 7.65
CA ALA A 99 -7.98 2.62 9.07
C ALA A 99 -8.09 3.94 9.86
N GLY A 100 -8.13 5.09 9.18
CA GLY A 100 -8.24 6.41 9.79
C GLY A 100 -7.85 7.50 8.79
N ASN A 101 -7.78 8.75 9.27
CA ASN A 101 -7.27 9.86 8.46
C ASN A 101 -5.76 9.75 8.28
N ALA A 102 -5.25 10.26 7.16
CA ALA A 102 -3.83 10.41 6.89
C ALA A 102 -3.49 11.86 6.52
N GLU A 103 -2.29 12.32 6.86
CA GLU A 103 -1.76 13.62 6.41
C GLU A 103 -0.66 13.37 5.39
N VAL A 104 -0.80 13.89 4.17
CA VAL A 104 0.09 13.59 3.05
C VAL A 104 0.54 14.84 2.30
N SER A 105 1.72 14.76 1.66
CA SER A 105 2.11 15.63 0.56
C SER A 105 2.40 14.77 -0.68
N ILE A 106 2.06 15.28 -1.87
CA ILE A 106 2.46 14.68 -3.15
C ILE A 106 2.80 15.79 -4.16
N HIS A 107 3.93 15.64 -4.84
CA HIS A 107 4.42 16.57 -5.86
C HIS A 107 4.75 15.85 -7.16
N GLY A 108 4.72 16.57 -8.29
CA GLY A 108 4.96 15.98 -9.62
C GLY A 108 3.71 15.38 -10.26
N VAL A 109 2.54 15.72 -9.75
CA VAL A 109 1.21 15.29 -10.22
C VAL A 109 0.34 16.52 -10.56
N GLU A 110 -0.79 16.32 -11.23
CA GLU A 110 -1.73 17.38 -11.62
C GLU A 110 -2.30 18.10 -10.40
N TRP A 111 -2.79 17.33 -9.42
CA TRP A 111 -3.36 17.87 -8.18
C TRP A 111 -2.36 17.68 -7.03
N GLU A 112 -1.40 18.59 -6.92
CA GLU A 112 -0.44 18.57 -5.81
C GLU A 112 -1.15 18.73 -4.45
N LEU A 113 -0.63 18.03 -3.44
CA LEU A 113 -1.08 18.17 -2.06
C LEU A 113 0.10 18.56 -1.19
N ASP A 114 -0.12 19.48 -0.26
CA ASP A 114 0.86 19.83 0.78
C ASP A 114 0.21 19.71 2.16
N ARG A 115 0.66 18.73 2.94
CA ARG A 115 0.12 18.38 4.26
C ARG A 115 -1.41 18.31 4.28
N ALA A 116 -2.01 17.83 3.20
CA ALA A 116 -3.44 17.66 3.09
C ALA A 116 -3.89 16.49 3.96
N THR A 117 -5.06 16.63 4.60
CA THR A 117 -5.68 15.52 5.33
C THR A 117 -6.60 14.73 4.40
N LEU A 118 -6.28 13.47 4.19
CA LEU A 118 -7.14 12.50 3.53
C LEU A 118 -8.07 11.86 4.56
N SER A 119 -9.34 11.75 4.21
CA SER A 119 -10.37 11.08 5.02
C SER A 119 -10.88 9.84 4.30
N PRO A 120 -11.12 8.71 5.00
CA PRO A 120 -11.77 7.53 4.41
C PRO A 120 -13.16 7.81 3.82
N ALA A 121 -13.79 8.93 4.19
CA ALA A 121 -15.08 9.38 3.69
C ALA A 121 -14.98 10.45 2.58
N SER A 122 -13.82 10.57 1.94
CA SER A 122 -13.54 11.53 0.87
C SER A 122 -12.84 10.86 -0.31
N SER A 123 -13.01 11.41 -1.50
CA SER A 123 -12.28 11.01 -2.71
C SER A 123 -11.04 11.86 -2.99
N LEU A 124 -10.65 12.75 -2.08
CA LEU A 124 -9.42 13.53 -2.22
C LEU A 124 -8.22 12.58 -2.31
N GLY A 125 -7.36 12.79 -3.32
CA GLY A 125 -6.18 11.96 -3.55
C GLY A 125 -6.41 10.75 -4.46
N ILE A 126 -7.63 10.51 -4.94
CA ILE A 126 -7.96 9.42 -5.87
C ILE A 126 -7.80 9.89 -7.33
N SER A 127 -7.31 9.00 -8.20
CA SER A 127 -7.19 9.19 -9.66
C SER A 127 -6.41 10.45 -10.06
N ASN A 128 -5.30 10.72 -9.38
CA ASN A 128 -4.39 11.79 -9.73
C ASN A 128 -3.52 11.40 -10.93
N GLU A 129 -3.04 12.38 -11.69
CA GLU A 129 -2.27 12.15 -12.91
C GLU A 129 -0.82 12.60 -12.73
N PRO A 130 0.19 11.76 -12.99
CA PRO A 130 1.58 12.21 -13.03
C PRO A 130 1.81 13.28 -14.11
N ARG A 131 2.60 14.30 -13.78
CA ARG A 131 2.98 15.41 -14.68
C ARG A 131 4.47 15.55 -14.90
N LYS A 132 5.27 14.90 -14.06
CA LYS A 132 6.73 14.87 -14.13
C LYS A 132 7.21 13.42 -14.12
N ALA A 133 8.43 13.19 -14.60
CA ALA A 133 9.10 11.89 -14.46
C ALA A 133 9.43 11.60 -12.99
N GLU A 134 9.72 12.64 -12.21
CA GLU A 134 9.98 12.54 -10.78
C GLU A 134 8.71 12.84 -9.98
N MET A 135 8.41 12.00 -9.00
CA MET A 135 7.25 12.16 -8.11
C MET A 135 7.64 11.82 -6.68
N ASP A 136 7.29 12.71 -5.77
CA ASP A 136 7.60 12.56 -4.34
C ASP A 136 6.30 12.47 -3.56
N ILE A 137 6.20 11.46 -2.71
CA ILE A 137 5.08 11.26 -1.79
C ILE A 137 5.64 11.25 -0.39
N THR A 138 5.00 12.00 0.51
CA THR A 138 5.29 11.93 1.95
C THR A 138 4.02 11.66 2.73
N VAL A 139 4.03 10.62 3.54
CA VAL A 139 3.00 10.34 4.55
C VAL A 139 3.51 10.88 5.87
N HIS A 140 2.93 11.99 6.33
CA HIS A 140 3.30 12.65 7.58
C HIS A 140 2.66 11.95 8.79
N LYS A 141 1.43 11.44 8.63
CA LYS A 141 0.66 10.76 9.67
C LYS A 141 -0.28 9.71 9.07
N GLY A 142 -0.55 8.66 9.83
CA GLY A 142 -1.46 7.58 9.45
C GLY A 142 -0.84 6.57 8.50
N THR A 143 -1.69 5.70 7.95
CA THR A 143 -1.31 4.70 6.96
C THR A 143 -2.01 5.02 5.63
N VAL A 144 -1.29 4.88 4.52
CA VAL A 144 -1.79 5.18 3.17
C VAL A 144 -1.48 4.01 2.24
N LEU A 145 -2.46 3.64 1.43
CA LEU A 145 -2.27 2.81 0.24
C LEU A 145 -1.93 3.72 -0.93
N VAL A 146 -0.72 3.62 -1.44
CA VAL A 146 -0.27 4.31 -2.65
C VAL A 146 -0.49 3.36 -3.82
N MET A 147 -1.48 3.64 -4.65
CA MET A 147 -1.86 2.80 -5.79
C MET A 147 -1.39 3.45 -7.08
N LEU A 148 -0.61 2.72 -7.87
CA LEU A 148 -0.18 3.09 -9.21
C LEU A 148 -0.90 2.17 -10.20
N GLN A 149 -1.49 2.75 -11.24
CA GLN A 149 -2.18 2.03 -12.30
C GLN A 149 -1.57 2.38 -13.64
N GLY A 150 -1.30 1.39 -14.49
CA GLY A 150 -0.82 1.60 -15.86
C GLY A 150 0.21 0.59 -16.31
#